data_AF-A0A952LRE8-F1
#
_entry.id   AF-A0A952LRE8-F1
#
_cell.length_a   1.000
_cell.length_b   1.000
_cell.length_c   1.000
_cell.angle_alpha   90.00
_cell.angle_beta   90.00
_cell.angle_gamma   90.00
#
_symmetry.space_group_name_H-M   'P 1'
#
loop_
_entity.id
_entity.type
_entity.pdbx_description
1 polymer ?
#
loop_
_entity_poly.entity_id
_entity_poly.type
_entity_poly.pdbx_seq_one_letter_code
_entity_poly.pdbx_strand_id
1 'polypeptide(L)'
;MATKPIKSISSEKRLQDMLEEAEIELAKIQPQIEKLEKQQEKLKALKLTKQKLITLKLSVQSILQNFSIERSAQKFEEKPADKLREILEASDQNTSRKTSRTSSSTNLLQKSEEVLSTSLGRMFLPDQALEEVEKVLKQKRSTNYEIFRAIVYSGGEATTDQIKGYLVENGIQQPTTGKGFEEVELTDISSRANYLVRKGVVKTTGRGRFASVVGWSDGDV
;
A
#
# COMPACT_ATOMS: atom_id res chain seq x y z
N MET A 1 3.25 -30.86 -69.94
CA MET A 1 2.96 -30.38 -68.58
C MET A 1 2.62 -28.89 -68.68
N ALA A 2 1.36 -28.52 -68.46
CA ALA A 2 0.93 -27.13 -68.57
C ALA A 2 1.21 -26.40 -67.24
N THR A 3 2.11 -25.41 -67.29
CA THR A 3 2.37 -24.49 -66.19
C THR A 3 1.15 -23.59 -66.01
N LYS A 4 0.48 -23.71 -64.85
CA LYS A 4 -0.64 -22.85 -64.48
C LYS A 4 -0.13 -21.40 -64.40
N PRO A 5 -0.77 -20.44 -65.07
CA PRO A 5 -0.35 -19.05 -64.98
C PRO A 5 -0.66 -18.52 -63.58
N ILE A 6 0.34 -17.90 -62.97
CA ILE A 6 0.19 -17.17 -61.71
C ILE A 6 -0.71 -15.97 -62.01
N LYS A 7 -1.95 -15.96 -61.49
CA LYS A 7 -2.87 -14.81 -61.59
C LYS A 7 -2.18 -13.60 -60.97
N SER A 8 -1.77 -12.65 -61.81
CA SER A 8 -1.12 -11.42 -61.39
C SER A 8 -2.00 -10.64 -60.41
N ILE A 9 -1.35 -9.93 -59.49
CA ILE A 9 -1.99 -9.00 -58.53
C ILE A 9 -2.52 -7.74 -59.26
N SER A 10 -2.27 -7.63 -60.57
CA SER A 10 -2.43 -6.41 -61.38
C SER A 10 -3.78 -6.26 -62.09
N SER A 11 -4.81 -7.05 -61.76
CA SER A 11 -6.15 -6.80 -62.30
C SER A 11 -6.87 -5.78 -61.44
N GLU A 12 -7.29 -4.66 -62.02
CA GLU A 12 -8.05 -3.57 -61.40
C GLU A 12 -9.20 -4.07 -60.51
N LYS A 13 -9.93 -5.08 -60.98
CA LYS A 13 -11.00 -5.74 -60.24
C LYS A 13 -10.56 -6.34 -58.90
N ARG A 14 -9.37 -6.94 -58.84
CA ARG A 14 -8.83 -7.54 -57.59
C ARG A 14 -8.38 -6.47 -56.60
N LEU A 15 -7.92 -5.32 -57.09
CA LEU A 15 -7.61 -4.18 -56.23
C LEU A 15 -8.89 -3.54 -55.66
N GLN A 16 -9.97 -3.48 -56.44
CA GLN A 16 -11.29 -3.07 -55.96
C GLN A 16 -11.85 -4.02 -54.90
N ASP A 17 -11.78 -5.33 -55.13
CA ASP A 17 -12.23 -6.33 -54.16
C ASP A 17 -11.45 -6.21 -52.83
N MET A 18 -10.13 -5.97 -52.89
CA MET A 18 -9.31 -5.75 -51.69
C MET A 18 -9.62 -4.43 -50.97
N LEU A 19 -9.99 -3.39 -51.71
CA LEU A 19 -10.44 -2.10 -51.15
C LEU A 19 -11.77 -2.26 -50.41
N GLU A 20 -12.73 -2.95 -51.02
CA GLU A 20 -14.04 -3.21 -50.43
C GLU A 20 -13.92 -4.08 -49.17
N GLU A 21 -13.06 -5.10 -49.19
CA GLU A 21 -12.77 -5.93 -48.01
C GLU A 21 -12.13 -5.10 -46.88
N ALA A 22 -11.19 -4.22 -47.20
CA ALA A 22 -10.57 -3.31 -46.23
C ALA A 22 -11.58 -2.29 -45.65
N GLU A 23 -12.49 -1.75 -46.47
CA GLU A 23 -13.54 -0.85 -46.02
C GLU A 23 -14.52 -1.55 -45.06
N ILE A 24 -14.88 -2.80 -45.35
CA ILE A 24 -15.73 -3.62 -44.48
C ILE A 24 -15.03 -3.90 -43.14
N GLU A 25 -13.73 -4.21 -43.15
CA GLU A 25 -12.97 -4.41 -41.91
C GLU A 25 -12.82 -3.13 -41.09
N LEU A 26 -12.54 -2.00 -41.74
CA LEU A 26 -12.50 -0.69 -41.08
C LEU A 26 -13.85 -0.35 -40.43
N ALA A 27 -14.96 -0.60 -41.13
CA ALA A 27 -16.31 -0.38 -40.60
C ALA A 27 -16.62 -1.26 -39.38
N LYS A 28 -16.03 -2.46 -39.29
CA LYS A 28 -16.18 -3.34 -38.12
C LYS A 28 -15.35 -2.87 -36.92
N ILE A 29 -14.18 -2.27 -37.16
CA ILE A 29 -13.25 -1.84 -36.10
C ILE A 29 -13.68 -0.49 -35.50
N GLN A 30 -14.21 0.42 -36.32
CA GLN A 30 -14.65 1.76 -35.87
C GLN A 30 -15.56 1.77 -34.62
N PRO A 31 -16.64 0.97 -34.51
CA PRO A 31 -17.47 0.95 -33.30
C PRO A 31 -16.75 0.40 -32.06
N GLN A 32 -15.73 -0.45 -32.24
CA GLN A 32 -14.92 -0.94 -31.13
C GLN A 32 -14.01 0.15 -30.59
N ILE A 33 -13.42 0.97 -31.48
CA ILE A 33 -12.63 2.15 -31.10
C ILE A 33 -13.49 3.12 -30.28
N GLU A 34 -14.68 3.49 -30.77
CA GLU A 34 -15.59 4.40 -30.06
C GLU A 34 -15.99 3.88 -28.67
N LYS A 35 -16.19 2.56 -28.54
CA LYS A 35 -16.49 1.94 -27.25
C LYS A 35 -15.32 2.07 -26.27
N LEU A 36 -14.09 1.85 -26.74
CA LEU A 36 -12.88 1.98 -25.93
C LEU A 36 -12.62 3.43 -25.52
N GLU A 37 -12.85 4.39 -26.42
CA GLU A 37 -12.74 5.82 -26.12
C GLU A 37 -13.73 6.23 -25.02
N LYS A 38 -15.00 5.80 -25.12
CA LYS A 38 -16.00 6.04 -24.06
C LYS A 38 -15.60 5.43 -22.73
N GLN A 39 -14.99 4.24 -22.74
CA GLN A 39 -14.47 3.62 -21.51
C GLN A 39 -13.29 4.40 -20.93
N GLN A 40 -12.40 4.93 -21.79
CA GLN A 40 -11.28 5.77 -21.38
C GLN A 40 -11.75 7.08 -20.74
N GLU A 41 -12.78 7.73 -21.29
CA GLU A 41 -13.39 8.92 -20.69
C GLU A 41 -14.00 8.63 -19.33
N LYS A 42 -14.76 7.52 -19.20
CA LYS A 42 -15.30 7.08 -17.90
C LYS A 42 -14.19 6.85 -16.88
N LEU A 43 -13.07 6.25 -17.29
CA LEU A 43 -11.92 6.03 -16.43
C LEU A 43 -11.29 7.36 -15.97
N LYS A 44 -11.16 8.35 -16.86
CA LYS A 44 -10.69 9.70 -16.50
C LYS A 44 -11.60 10.34 -15.47
N ALA A 45 -12.93 10.28 -15.65
CA ALA A 45 -13.90 10.80 -14.71
C ALA A 45 -13.80 10.11 -13.33
N LEU A 46 -13.67 8.78 -13.30
CA LEU A 46 -13.51 8.03 -12.04
C LEU A 46 -12.21 8.38 -11.32
N LYS A 47 -11.10 8.58 -12.03
CA LYS A 47 -9.83 9.02 -11.42
C LYS A 47 -9.97 10.40 -10.77
N LEU A 48 -10.66 11.33 -11.42
CA LEU A 48 -10.92 12.66 -10.88
C LEU A 48 -11.82 12.59 -9.63
N THR A 49 -12.87 11.77 -9.64
CA THR A 49 -13.71 11.54 -8.47
C THR A 49 -12.94 10.90 -7.32
N LYS A 50 -12.07 9.92 -7.61
CA LYS A 50 -11.19 9.30 -6.61
C LYS A 50 -10.28 10.34 -5.94
N GLN A 51 -9.67 11.23 -6.72
CA GLN A 51 -8.85 12.31 -6.16
C GLN A 51 -9.66 13.23 -5.24
N LYS A 52 -10.85 13.67 -5.66
CA LYS A 52 -11.75 14.48 -4.83
C LYS A 52 -12.08 13.79 -3.50
N LEU A 53 -12.39 12.49 -3.54
CA LEU A 53 -12.70 11.72 -2.34
C LEU A 53 -11.49 11.55 -1.42
N ILE A 54 -10.28 11.39 -1.96
CA ILE A 54 -9.04 11.35 -1.17
C ILE A 54 -8.84 12.70 -0.45
N THR A 55 -8.98 13.81 -1.16
CA THR A 55 -8.86 15.15 -0.55
C THR A 55 -9.88 15.34 0.57
N LEU A 56 -11.14 14.97 0.34
CA LEU A 56 -12.19 15.07 1.36
C LEU A 56 -11.90 14.17 2.58
N LYS A 57 -11.42 12.95 2.34
CA LYS A 57 -11.04 12.04 3.42
C LYS A 57 -9.94 12.65 4.29
N LEU A 58 -8.90 13.22 3.67
CA LEU A 58 -7.81 13.88 4.38
C LEU A 58 -8.32 15.06 5.19
N SER A 59 -9.16 15.93 4.61
CA SER A 59 -9.71 17.07 5.35
C SER A 59 -10.56 16.63 6.54
N VAL A 60 -11.39 15.59 6.39
CA VAL A 60 -12.20 15.05 7.51
C VAL A 60 -11.31 14.42 8.58
N GLN A 61 -10.25 13.71 8.19
CA GLN A 61 -9.30 13.15 9.14
C GLN A 61 -8.58 14.23 9.95
N SER A 62 -8.14 15.32 9.30
CA SER A 62 -7.53 16.46 10.00
C SER A 62 -8.51 17.12 10.96
N ILE A 63 -9.77 17.28 10.56
CA ILE A 63 -10.83 17.80 11.46
C ILE A 63 -11.00 16.88 12.68
N LEU A 64 -11.10 15.56 12.47
CA LEU A 64 -11.23 14.60 13.58
C LEU A 64 -10.03 14.60 14.53
N GLN A 65 -8.82 14.78 14.00
CA GLN A 65 -7.62 14.92 14.82
C GLN A 65 -7.67 16.19 15.66
N ASN A 66 -8.04 17.33 15.07
CA ASN A 66 -8.20 18.60 15.78
C ASN A 66 -9.27 18.51 16.90
N PHE A 67 -10.42 17.91 16.61
CA PHE A 67 -11.47 17.67 17.62
C PHE A 67 -11.01 16.76 18.77
N SER A 68 -10.14 15.77 18.47
CA SER A 68 -9.60 14.87 19.49
C SER A 68 -8.58 15.58 20.39
N ILE A 69 -7.78 16.48 19.80
CA ILE A 69 -6.82 17.33 20.53
C ILE A 69 -7.58 18.33 21.42
N GLU A 70 -8.60 19.01 20.91
CA GLU A 70 -9.43 19.96 21.69
C GLU A 70 -10.12 19.29 22.88
N ARG A 71 -10.65 18.06 22.72
CA ARG A 71 -11.19 17.27 23.85
C ARG A 71 -10.14 16.88 24.89
N SER A 72 -8.91 16.60 24.47
CA SER A 72 -7.82 16.27 25.39
C SER A 72 -7.29 17.50 26.13
N ALA A 73 -7.31 18.68 25.50
CA ALA A 73 -6.98 19.96 26.12
C ALA A 73 -8.04 20.39 27.15
N GLN A 74 -9.34 20.22 26.83
CA GLN A 74 -10.42 20.50 27.79
C GLN A 74 -10.41 19.60 29.04
N LYS A 75 -9.88 18.38 28.95
CA LYS A 75 -9.71 17.50 30.13
C LYS A 75 -8.55 17.90 31.05
N PHE A 76 -7.65 18.78 30.61
CA PHE A 76 -6.51 19.26 31.41
C PHE A 76 -6.78 20.59 32.12
N GLU A 77 -7.84 21.32 31.78
CA GLU A 77 -8.20 22.56 32.47
C GLU A 77 -9.13 22.37 33.69
N GLU A 78 -9.69 21.18 33.92
CA GLU A 78 -10.43 20.90 35.16
C GLU A 78 -9.53 20.32 36.27
N LYS A 79 -9.09 21.25 37.15
CA LYS A 79 -8.63 21.09 38.54
C LYS A 79 -7.23 20.50 38.82
N PRO A 80 -6.19 21.36 38.88
CA PRO A 80 -4.94 21.07 39.58
C PRO A 80 -4.93 21.51 41.06
N ALA A 81 -6.03 22.07 41.60
CA ALA A 81 -6.03 22.67 42.94
C ALA A 81 -6.40 21.70 44.09
N ASP A 82 -7.19 20.65 43.83
CA ASP A 82 -7.73 19.81 44.92
C ASP A 82 -6.83 18.60 45.27
N LYS A 83 -5.92 18.18 44.38
CA LYS A 83 -5.06 16.99 44.58
C LYS A 83 -3.72 17.25 45.29
N LEU A 84 -3.28 18.50 45.42
CA LEU A 84 -2.03 18.83 46.11
C LEU A 84 -2.18 18.98 47.63
N ARG A 85 -3.42 19.11 48.14
CA ARG A 85 -3.67 19.14 49.59
C ARG A 85 -3.67 17.76 50.25
N GLU A 86 -4.06 16.71 49.53
CA GLU A 86 -4.13 15.35 50.10
C GLU A 86 -2.74 14.69 50.25
N ILE A 87 -1.73 15.15 49.51
CA ILE A 87 -0.36 14.58 49.56
C ILE A 87 0.48 15.20 50.70
N LEU A 88 0.16 16.41 51.16
CA LEU A 88 0.89 17.09 52.24
C LEU A 88 0.44 16.67 53.66
N GLU A 89 -0.74 16.05 53.81
CA GLU A 89 -1.27 15.65 55.13
C GLU A 89 -0.96 14.20 55.52
N ALA A 90 -0.34 13.39 54.63
CA ALA A 90 -0.06 11.98 54.88
C ALA A 90 1.41 11.65 55.23
N SER A 91 2.27 12.66 55.47
CA SER A 91 3.73 12.46 55.63
C SER A 91 4.24 12.34 57.07
N ASP A 92 3.37 12.35 58.08
CA ASP A 92 3.76 12.07 59.47
C ASP A 92 3.01 10.84 59.99
N GLN A 93 3.53 9.64 59.69
CA GLN A 93 3.73 8.56 60.67
C GLN A 93 4.23 7.24 60.03
N ASN A 94 5.37 6.80 60.56
CA ASN A 94 5.80 5.41 60.77
C ASN A 94 6.15 4.49 59.59
N THR A 95 7.45 4.48 59.30
CA THR A 95 8.37 3.32 59.40
C THR A 95 7.85 1.88 59.30
N SER A 96 8.45 1.21 58.30
CA SER A 96 9.06 -0.13 58.37
C SER A 96 8.15 -1.36 58.28
N ARG A 97 8.20 -2.04 57.11
CA ARG A 97 8.55 -3.48 57.03
C ARG A 97 8.78 -3.95 55.59
N LYS A 98 9.89 -4.69 55.45
CA LYS A 98 10.36 -5.52 54.32
C LYS A 98 9.25 -6.27 53.57
N THR A 99 9.33 -6.32 52.24
CA THR A 99 9.58 -7.57 51.47
C THR A 99 9.89 -7.28 49.98
N SER A 100 11.05 -7.78 49.55
CA SER A 100 11.36 -8.39 48.25
C SER A 100 10.52 -8.06 47.00
N ARG A 101 11.14 -7.33 46.05
CA ARG A 101 11.52 -7.85 44.72
C ARG A 101 12.25 -6.78 43.91
N THR A 102 13.51 -7.04 43.64
CA THR A 102 14.40 -6.24 42.80
C THR A 102 14.12 -6.45 41.31
N SER A 103 14.21 -5.31 40.60
CA SER A 103 14.72 -5.14 39.23
C SER A 103 13.95 -5.76 38.06
N SER A 104 13.10 -4.95 37.42
CA SER A 104 12.93 -4.91 35.94
C SER A 104 12.20 -3.62 35.53
N SER A 105 12.80 -2.47 35.80
CA SER A 105 12.21 -1.14 35.51
C SER A 105 12.95 -0.36 34.43
N THR A 106 13.81 -1.00 33.63
CA THR A 106 14.57 -0.31 32.56
C THR A 106 14.08 -0.60 31.14
N ASN A 107 13.13 -1.51 30.92
CA ASN A 107 12.66 -1.87 29.56
C ASN A 107 11.32 -1.24 29.13
N LEU A 108 10.67 -0.44 29.98
CA LEU A 108 9.38 0.19 29.65
C LEU A 108 9.48 1.62 29.11
N LEU A 109 10.61 2.32 29.32
CA LEU A 109 10.79 3.70 28.87
C LEU A 109 11.34 3.81 27.45
N GLN A 110 12.10 2.82 26.94
CA GLN A 110 12.54 2.82 25.54
C GLN A 110 11.41 2.48 24.56
N LYS A 111 10.38 1.75 25.01
CA LYS A 111 9.25 1.38 24.15
C LYS A 111 8.22 2.51 23.98
N SER A 112 8.19 3.47 24.90
CA SER A 112 7.32 4.65 24.80
C SER A 112 7.90 5.72 23.87
N GLU A 113 9.22 5.86 23.76
CA GLU A 113 9.84 6.78 22.79
C GLU A 113 9.66 6.29 21.34
N GLU A 114 9.74 4.98 21.09
CA GLU A 114 9.52 4.40 19.75
C GLU A 114 8.04 4.48 19.31
N VAL A 115 7.10 4.55 20.25
CA VAL A 115 5.66 4.67 19.97
C VAL A 115 5.23 6.13 19.80
N LEU A 116 5.88 7.08 20.51
CA LEU A 116 5.61 8.52 20.38
C LEU A 116 6.29 9.16 19.16
N SER A 117 7.37 8.58 18.63
CA SER A 117 7.96 9.03 17.36
C SER A 117 7.13 8.65 16.12
N THR A 118 6.15 7.74 16.25
CA THR A 118 5.28 7.34 15.14
C THR A 118 4.21 8.38 14.77
N SER A 119 4.00 9.40 15.60
CA SER A 119 2.97 10.44 15.39
C SER A 119 3.52 11.80 14.94
N LEU A 120 4.84 11.96 14.80
CA LEU A 120 5.44 13.17 14.21
C LEU A 120 6.07 12.84 12.85
N GLY A 121 5.49 13.38 11.78
CA GLY A 121 6.23 13.80 10.58
C GLY A 121 6.95 12.76 9.73
N ARG A 122 6.80 11.44 9.98
CA ARG A 122 7.46 10.44 9.13
C ARG A 122 6.77 10.31 7.77
N MET A 123 7.46 10.74 6.72
CA MET A 123 7.00 10.60 5.33
C MET A 123 7.52 9.29 4.75
N PHE A 124 6.63 8.52 4.13
CA PHE A 124 7.03 7.34 3.37
C PHE A 124 7.48 7.75 1.97
N LEU A 125 8.70 7.35 1.60
CA LEU A 125 9.35 7.61 0.33
C LEU A 125 9.44 6.30 -0.47
N PRO A 126 8.53 6.08 -1.44
CA PRO A 126 8.48 4.83 -2.20
C PRO A 126 9.76 4.48 -2.93
N ASP A 127 10.40 5.46 -3.58
CA ASP A 127 11.60 5.24 -4.37
C ASP A 127 12.77 4.81 -3.48
N GLN A 128 12.94 5.46 -2.32
CA GLN A 128 13.93 5.08 -1.32
C GLN A 128 13.67 3.65 -0.79
N ALA A 129 12.41 3.30 -0.50
CA ALA A 129 12.06 1.96 -0.05
C ALA A 129 12.48 0.89 -1.07
N LEU A 130 12.29 1.14 -2.37
CA LEU A 130 12.65 0.22 -3.44
C LEU A 130 14.17 0.12 -3.61
N GLU A 131 14.91 1.22 -3.53
CA GLU A 131 16.38 1.19 -3.59
C GLU A 131 17.00 0.41 -2.42
N GLU A 132 16.46 0.60 -1.21
CA GLU A 132 16.96 -0.10 -0.03
C GLU A 132 16.65 -1.60 -0.08
N VAL A 133 15.46 -2.00 -0.56
CA VAL A 133 15.09 -3.41 -0.63
C VAL A 133 15.90 -4.18 -1.67
N GLU A 134 16.37 -3.53 -2.74
CA GLU A 134 17.18 -4.16 -3.79
C GLU A 134 18.48 -4.75 -3.23
N LYS A 135 19.07 -4.08 -2.23
CA LYS A 135 20.28 -4.56 -1.54
C LYS A 135 20.02 -5.88 -0.81
N VAL A 136 18.79 -6.12 -0.37
CA VAL A 136 18.39 -7.30 0.41
C VAL A 136 17.85 -8.42 -0.47
N LEU A 137 16.90 -8.12 -1.37
CA LEU A 137 16.19 -9.12 -2.17
C LEU A 137 16.94 -9.51 -3.45
N LYS A 138 17.94 -8.73 -3.90
CA LYS A 138 18.85 -8.95 -5.05
C LYS A 138 18.21 -9.23 -6.42
N GLN A 139 16.95 -9.67 -6.48
CA GLN A 139 16.22 -10.08 -7.68
C GLN A 139 14.96 -9.22 -7.85
N LYS A 140 15.06 -8.22 -8.73
CA LYS A 140 13.98 -7.25 -9.04
C LYS A 140 12.73 -7.85 -9.69
N ARG A 141 12.79 -9.09 -10.16
CA ARG A 141 11.68 -9.82 -10.81
C ARG A 141 11.16 -11.00 -9.99
N SER A 142 11.60 -11.12 -8.74
CA SER A 142 11.10 -12.18 -7.87
C SER A 142 9.70 -11.83 -7.37
N THR A 143 8.84 -12.84 -7.18
CA THR A 143 7.52 -12.65 -6.55
C THR A 143 7.61 -11.95 -5.20
N ASN A 144 8.69 -12.19 -4.45
CA ASN A 144 8.94 -11.52 -3.17
C ASN A 144 9.16 -10.01 -3.34
N TYR A 145 9.86 -9.62 -4.41
CA TYR A 145 10.01 -8.20 -4.78
C TYR A 145 8.66 -7.60 -5.20
N GLU A 146 7.81 -8.34 -5.91
CA GLU A 146 6.46 -7.88 -6.27
C GLU A 146 5.55 -7.71 -5.06
N ILE A 147 5.62 -8.62 -4.10
CA ILE A 147 4.90 -8.50 -2.83
C ILE A 147 5.38 -7.27 -2.06
N PHE A 148 6.70 -7.01 -2.05
CA PHE A 148 7.22 -5.79 -1.44
C PHE A 148 6.74 -4.54 -2.17
N ARG A 149 6.76 -4.53 -3.51
CA ARG A 149 6.18 -3.45 -4.32
C ARG A 149 4.73 -3.17 -3.96
N ALA A 150 3.92 -4.21 -3.77
CA ALA A 150 2.52 -4.06 -3.37
C ALA A 150 2.37 -3.29 -2.04
N ILE A 151 3.26 -3.55 -1.07
CA ILE A 151 3.29 -2.85 0.22
C ILE A 151 3.71 -1.38 0.02
N VAL A 152 4.75 -1.14 -0.79
CA VAL A 152 5.24 0.20 -1.11
C VAL A 152 4.16 1.04 -1.79
N TYR A 153 3.50 0.52 -2.83
CA TYR A 153 2.45 1.24 -3.56
C TYR A 153 1.18 1.48 -2.73
N SER A 154 1.01 0.76 -1.63
CA SER A 154 -0.07 0.98 -0.67
C SER A 154 0.25 2.10 0.35
N GLY A 155 1.38 2.79 0.19
CA GLY A 155 1.83 3.85 1.10
C GLY A 155 2.69 3.32 2.25
N GLY A 156 3.39 2.21 2.04
CA GLY A 156 4.27 1.61 3.03
C GLY A 156 3.57 0.64 3.98
N GLU A 157 2.23 0.53 3.92
CA GLU A 157 1.46 -0.46 4.67
C GLU A 157 0.41 -1.13 3.79
N ALA A 158 0.27 -2.45 3.87
CA ALA A 158 -0.75 -3.20 3.12
C ALA A 158 -1.32 -4.39 3.89
N THR A 159 -2.57 -4.73 3.60
CA THR A 159 -3.19 -6.00 3.99
C THR A 159 -2.87 -7.11 2.99
N THR A 160 -3.02 -8.37 3.41
CA THR A 160 -2.90 -9.53 2.52
C THR A 160 -3.81 -9.41 1.28
N ASP A 161 -5.02 -8.91 1.44
CA ASP A 161 -5.96 -8.67 0.34
C ASP A 161 -5.45 -7.61 -0.64
N GLN A 162 -4.90 -6.50 -0.13
CA GLN A 162 -4.32 -5.44 -0.98
C GLN A 162 -3.11 -5.96 -1.75
N ILE A 163 -2.28 -6.79 -1.12
CA ILE A 163 -1.14 -7.46 -1.77
C ILE A 163 -1.65 -8.37 -2.90
N LYS A 164 -2.65 -9.22 -2.63
CA LYS A 164 -3.24 -10.10 -3.66
C LYS A 164 -3.83 -9.28 -4.81
N GLY A 165 -4.60 -8.24 -4.50
CA GLY A 165 -5.19 -7.34 -5.49
C GLY A 165 -4.14 -6.74 -6.41
N TYR A 166 -3.04 -6.22 -5.85
CA TYR A 166 -1.92 -5.69 -6.62
C TYR A 166 -1.31 -6.74 -7.57
N LEU A 167 -1.06 -7.96 -7.09
CA LEU A 167 -0.46 -9.03 -7.90
C LEU A 167 -1.35 -9.41 -9.09
N VAL A 168 -2.66 -9.46 -8.89
CA VAL A 168 -3.65 -9.75 -9.94
C VAL A 168 -3.74 -8.58 -10.93
N GLU A 169 -3.90 -7.35 -10.44
CA GLU A 169 -4.03 -6.15 -11.28
C GLU A 169 -2.81 -5.91 -12.19
N ASN A 170 -1.62 -6.30 -11.73
CA ASN A 170 -0.37 -6.15 -12.48
C ASN A 170 0.01 -7.41 -13.28
N GLY A 171 -0.84 -8.43 -13.32
CA GLY A 171 -0.61 -9.65 -14.09
C GLY A 171 0.64 -10.43 -13.68
N ILE A 172 1.01 -10.38 -12.39
CA ILE A 172 2.20 -11.06 -11.89
C ILE A 172 1.95 -12.58 -11.92
N GLN A 173 2.93 -13.32 -12.43
CA GLN A 173 2.85 -14.77 -12.54
C GLN A 173 3.61 -15.48 -11.41
N GLN A 174 3.09 -16.63 -11.00
CA GLN A 174 3.76 -17.51 -10.05
C GLN A 174 4.97 -18.19 -10.71
N PRO A 175 6.13 -18.27 -10.03
CA PRO A 175 7.36 -18.73 -10.64
C PRO A 175 7.35 -20.22 -11.00
N THR A 176 6.58 -21.04 -10.27
CA THR A 176 6.52 -22.49 -10.48
C THR A 176 5.48 -22.88 -11.53
N THR A 177 4.34 -22.19 -11.57
CA THR A 177 3.17 -22.61 -12.35
C THR A 177 2.90 -21.72 -13.56
N GLY A 178 3.48 -20.51 -13.61
CA GLY A 178 3.18 -19.50 -14.64
C GLY A 178 1.75 -18.92 -14.56
N LYS A 179 0.93 -19.38 -13.63
CA LYS A 179 -0.44 -18.88 -13.41
C LYS A 179 -0.43 -17.57 -12.63
N GLY A 180 -1.49 -16.78 -12.78
CA GLY A 180 -1.73 -15.58 -11.97
C GLY A 180 -2.06 -15.91 -10.50
N PHE A 181 -2.43 -14.89 -9.74
CA PHE A 181 -2.71 -14.97 -8.31
C PHE A 181 -4.21 -15.02 -7.96
N GLU A 182 -5.11 -15.09 -8.95
CA GLU A 182 -6.56 -15.01 -8.79
C GLU A 182 -7.08 -16.11 -7.84
N GLU A 183 -6.67 -17.36 -8.09
CA GLU A 183 -7.09 -18.55 -7.34
C GLU A 183 -6.20 -18.82 -6.11
N VAL A 184 -5.19 -17.99 -5.85
CA VAL A 184 -4.26 -18.22 -4.73
C VAL A 184 -4.89 -17.78 -3.41
N GLU A 185 -4.86 -18.67 -2.41
CA GLU A 185 -5.38 -18.39 -1.08
C GLU A 185 -4.62 -17.26 -0.37
N LEU A 186 -5.32 -16.46 0.43
CA LEU A 186 -4.71 -15.37 1.19
C LEU A 186 -3.66 -15.89 2.19
N THR A 187 -3.84 -17.11 2.71
CA THR A 187 -2.85 -17.75 3.60
C THR A 187 -1.49 -17.89 2.93
N ASP A 188 -1.47 -18.20 1.64
CA ASP A 188 -0.25 -18.39 0.87
C ASP A 188 0.44 -17.06 0.54
N ILE A 189 -0.35 -16.02 0.27
CA ILE A 189 0.16 -14.64 0.13
C ILE A 189 0.78 -14.18 1.45
N SER A 190 0.09 -14.42 2.57
CA SER A 190 0.56 -14.07 3.91
C SER A 190 1.85 -14.82 4.26
N SER A 191 1.95 -16.11 3.93
CA SER A 191 3.17 -16.91 4.11
C SER A 191 4.37 -16.34 3.34
N ARG A 192 4.15 -15.91 2.09
CA ARG A 192 5.17 -15.23 1.28
C ARG A 192 5.54 -13.86 1.83
N ALA A 193 4.58 -13.06 2.30
CA ALA A 193 4.87 -11.79 2.98
C ALA A 193 5.67 -11.99 4.27
N ASN A 194 5.41 -13.07 5.02
CA ASN A 194 6.21 -13.44 6.20
C ASN A 194 7.67 -13.80 5.87
N TYR A 195 7.98 -14.19 4.63
CA TYR A 195 9.38 -14.31 4.21
C TYR A 195 10.09 -12.95 4.23
N LEU A 196 9.42 -11.89 3.76
CA LEU A 196 9.95 -10.52 3.82
C LEU A 196 10.13 -10.03 5.26
N VAL A 197 9.24 -10.47 6.15
CA VAL A 197 9.38 -10.21 7.60
C VAL A 197 10.65 -10.85 8.16
N ARG A 198 10.91 -12.13 7.82
CA ARG A 198 12.16 -12.81 8.21
C ARG A 198 13.41 -12.17 7.60
N LYS A 199 13.28 -11.46 6.48
CA LYS A 199 14.37 -10.70 5.86
C LYS A 199 14.56 -9.30 6.44
N GLY A 200 13.70 -8.88 7.38
CA GLY A 200 13.83 -7.61 8.08
C GLY A 200 13.41 -6.37 7.27
N VAL A 201 12.86 -6.55 6.07
CA VAL A 201 12.43 -5.43 5.20
C VAL A 201 10.96 -5.05 5.42
N VAL A 202 10.20 -5.94 6.06
CA VAL A 202 8.78 -5.77 6.39
C VAL A 202 8.56 -6.16 7.85
N LYS A 203 7.59 -5.55 8.52
CA LYS A 203 7.12 -5.93 9.86
C LYS A 203 5.62 -6.22 9.85
N THR A 204 5.16 -7.08 10.76
CA THR A 204 3.73 -7.32 10.96
C THR A 204 3.14 -6.28 11.90
N THR A 205 2.11 -5.56 11.47
CA THR A 205 1.38 -4.58 12.30
C THR A 205 0.06 -5.13 12.84
N GLY A 206 -0.35 -6.30 12.37
CA GLY A 206 -1.55 -7.01 12.80
C GLY A 206 -1.78 -8.27 11.98
N ARG A 207 -2.85 -9.01 12.25
CA ARG A 207 -3.19 -10.22 11.50
C ARG A 207 -3.42 -9.88 10.02
N GLY A 208 -2.55 -10.40 9.15
CA GLY A 208 -2.60 -10.14 7.71
C GLY A 208 -2.28 -8.70 7.32
N ARG A 209 -1.56 -7.95 8.17
CA ARG A 209 -1.15 -6.56 7.92
C ARG A 209 0.36 -6.42 7.99
N PHE A 210 0.94 -5.78 7.00
CA PHE A 210 2.36 -5.68 6.78
C PHE A 210 2.75 -4.22 6.54
N ALA A 211 3.85 -3.78 7.15
CA ALA A 211 4.42 -2.45 6.96
C ALA A 211 5.87 -2.56 6.52
N SER A 212 6.31 -1.71 5.60
CA SER A 212 7.72 -1.56 5.24
C SER A 212 8.51 -1.09 6.46
N VAL A 213 9.72 -1.63 6.62
CA VAL A 213 10.70 -1.12 7.60
C VAL A 213 11.56 -0.02 6.98
N VAL A 214 11.72 -0.05 5.66
CA VAL A 214 12.58 0.85 4.88
C VAL A 214 11.78 1.95 4.19
N GLY A 215 12.45 3.04 3.81
CA GLY A 215 11.85 4.17 3.09
C GLY A 215 10.98 5.10 3.94
N TRP A 216 11.20 5.16 5.25
CA TRP A 216 10.60 6.17 6.12
C TRP A 216 11.65 7.25 6.40
N SER A 217 11.29 8.51 6.16
CA SER A 217 12.12 9.67 6.49
C SER A 217 11.53 10.38 7.70
N ASP A 218 12.36 10.65 8.70
CA ASP A 218 12.07 11.68 9.70
C ASP A 218 12.06 13.00 8.93
N GLY A 219 10.88 13.63 8.79
CA GLY A 219 10.73 14.80 7.94
C GLY A 219 11.51 16.01 8.45
N ASP A 220 12.79 16.11 8.10
CA ASP A 220 13.55 17.35 8.09
C ASP A 220 13.35 17.99 6.71
N VAL A 221 12.34 18.84 6.61
CA VAL A 221 12.25 19.88 5.56
C VAL A 221 12.66 21.20 6.19
#